data_AF-A0A6L5QY14-F1
#
_entry.id   AF-A0A6L5QY14-F1
#
_cell.length_a   1.000
_cell.length_b   1.000
_cell.length_c   1.000
_cell.angle_alpha   90.00
_cell.angle_beta   90.00
_cell.angle_gamma   90.00
#
_symmetry.space_group_name_H-M   'P 1'
#
loop_
_entity.id
_entity.type
_entity.pdbx_description
1 polymer ?
#
loop_
_entity_poly.entity_id
_entity_poly.type
_entity_poly.pdbx_seq_one_letter_code
_entity_poly.pdbx_strand_id
1 'polypeptide(L)'
;MPRLFFTIKKVLLKYLGKLMKQLISAVLLIVVLSSCSSLTVEDCAMTDWQARGFDEGKRGFSLKQYDEYAQECKEIGGVIPPKSKYTTGHYKGTLEFCTATSGYAFGKNGGYYRHSCREWNLNPTDFLDGYNAGKEIYAAEKKLDETIEELEDHRTSMDDAQYQIRWNTDKLSDPELTEKDRRTAQIEIEKQRSRYGDLYRSEHLYEEDIEEAKRDLEYIILKHERLNYCDYEGCFEK
;
A
#
# COMPACT_ATOMS: atom_id res chain seq x y z
N MET A 1 -37.96 26.54 16.23
CA MET A 1 -38.19 25.60 15.10
C MET A 1 -37.26 25.71 13.86
N PRO A 2 -36.57 26.81 13.51
CA PRO A 2 -35.67 26.82 12.34
C PRO A 2 -34.28 26.20 12.59
N ARG A 3 -33.82 26.11 13.85
CA ARG A 3 -32.49 25.58 14.22
C ARG A 3 -32.39 24.05 14.10
N LEU A 4 -33.45 23.31 14.44
CA LEU A 4 -33.51 21.85 14.26
C LEU A 4 -33.36 21.45 12.79
N PHE A 5 -34.04 22.18 11.90
CA PHE A 5 -33.92 21.99 10.45
C PHE A 5 -32.51 22.24 9.93
N PHE A 6 -31.78 23.22 10.49
CA PHE A 6 -30.42 23.53 10.06
C PHE A 6 -29.40 22.49 10.53
N THR A 7 -29.56 21.96 11.74
CA THR A 7 -28.71 20.90 12.29
C THR A 7 -28.95 19.56 11.58
N ILE A 8 -30.22 19.21 11.33
CA ILE A 8 -30.58 18.03 10.53
C ILE A 8 -30.04 18.16 9.10
N LYS A 9 -30.17 19.34 8.47
CA LYS A 9 -29.63 19.59 7.13
C LYS A 9 -28.10 19.51 7.08
N LYS A 10 -27.37 19.98 8.10
CA LYS A 10 -25.90 19.85 8.19
C LYS A 10 -25.43 18.42 8.45
N VAL A 11 -26.11 17.69 9.35
CA VAL A 11 -25.81 16.28 9.62
C VAL A 11 -26.13 15.44 8.39
N LEU A 12 -27.27 15.69 7.73
CA LEU A 12 -27.62 15.05 6.45
C LEU A 12 -26.64 15.43 5.35
N LEU A 13 -26.18 16.68 5.23
CA LEU A 13 -25.17 17.07 4.24
C LEU A 13 -23.81 16.40 4.50
N LYS A 14 -23.42 16.23 5.77
CA LYS A 14 -22.17 15.53 6.14
C LYS A 14 -22.29 14.02 5.93
N TYR A 15 -23.44 13.42 6.24
CA TYR A 15 -23.74 12.02 5.95
C TYR A 15 -23.83 11.76 4.45
N LEU A 16 -24.52 12.62 3.70
CA LEU A 16 -24.59 12.59 2.24
C LEU A 16 -23.20 12.80 1.64
N GLY A 17 -22.36 13.67 2.19
CA GLY A 17 -20.97 13.84 1.76
C GLY A 17 -20.10 12.62 2.03
N LYS A 18 -20.26 11.95 3.18
CA LYS A 18 -19.55 10.69 3.50
C LYS A 18 -20.04 9.53 2.62
N LEU A 19 -21.36 9.40 2.42
CA LEU A 19 -21.98 8.42 1.53
C LEU A 19 -21.60 8.67 0.08
N MET A 20 -21.53 9.92 -0.37
CA MET A 20 -21.15 10.29 -1.73
C MET A 20 -19.65 10.03 -1.96
N LYS A 21 -18.77 10.29 -0.97
CA LYS A 21 -17.36 9.88 -1.03
C LYS A 21 -17.18 8.36 -1.04
N GLN A 22 -17.97 7.63 -0.23
CA GLN A 22 -17.97 6.16 -0.23
C GLN A 22 -18.52 5.58 -1.54
N LEU A 23 -19.57 6.19 -2.12
CA LEU A 23 -20.11 5.82 -3.42
C LEU A 23 -19.15 6.16 -4.56
N ILE A 24 -18.49 7.32 -4.53
CA ILE A 24 -17.46 7.67 -5.50
C ILE A 24 -16.28 6.70 -5.39
N SER A 25 -15.82 6.38 -4.18
CA SER A 25 -14.78 5.38 -3.96
C SER A 25 -15.18 3.98 -4.44
N ALA A 26 -16.42 3.55 -4.17
CA ALA A 26 -16.94 2.27 -4.63
C ALA A 26 -17.13 2.22 -6.15
N VAL A 27 -17.59 3.32 -6.77
CA VAL A 27 -17.71 3.44 -8.23
C VAL A 27 -16.33 3.46 -8.88
N LEU A 28 -15.36 4.18 -8.31
CA LEU A 28 -13.97 4.17 -8.77
C LEU A 28 -13.38 2.76 -8.67
N LEU A 29 -13.67 2.03 -7.59
CA LEU A 29 -13.26 0.64 -7.40
C LEU A 29 -13.88 -0.27 -8.46
N ILE A 30 -15.17 -0.11 -8.79
CA ILE A 30 -15.86 -0.88 -9.82
C ILE A 30 -15.29 -0.59 -11.23
N VAL A 31 -14.93 0.67 -11.51
CA VAL A 31 -14.32 1.07 -12.80
C VAL A 31 -12.89 0.51 -12.93
N VAL A 32 -12.12 0.45 -11.84
CA VAL A 32 -10.78 -0.17 -11.85
C VAL A 32 -10.87 -1.70 -11.93
N LEU A 33 -11.94 -2.32 -11.41
CA LEU A 33 -12.15 -3.77 -11.51
C LEU A 33 -12.57 -4.23 -12.92
N SER A 34 -12.95 -3.32 -13.82
CA SER A 34 -13.31 -3.64 -15.21
C SER A 34 -12.11 -3.64 -16.17
N SER A 35 -10.89 -3.41 -15.68
CA SER A 35 -9.66 -3.42 -16.49
C SER A 35 -8.78 -4.67 -16.32
N CYS A 36 -9.31 -5.77 -15.78
CA CYS A 36 -8.66 -7.06 -15.93
C CYS A 36 -8.82 -7.50 -17.40
N SER A 37 -7.84 -7.21 -18.24
CA SER A 37 -7.83 -7.70 -19.63
C SER A 37 -7.69 -9.23 -19.61
N SER A 38 -8.81 -9.94 -19.70
CA SER A 38 -8.80 -11.34 -20.15
C SER A 38 -8.17 -11.39 -21.54
N LEU A 39 -7.40 -12.43 -21.84
CA LEU A 39 -6.84 -12.60 -23.17
C LEU A 39 -7.98 -12.63 -24.18
N THR A 40 -7.85 -11.89 -25.27
CA THR A 40 -8.75 -12.01 -26.43
C THR A 40 -8.22 -13.07 -27.39
N VAL A 41 -9.10 -13.56 -28.28
CA VAL A 41 -8.68 -14.47 -29.36
C VAL A 41 -7.57 -13.84 -30.22
N GLU A 42 -7.62 -12.52 -30.42
CA GLU A 42 -6.60 -11.77 -31.15
C GLU A 42 -5.27 -11.74 -30.39
N ASP A 43 -5.29 -11.51 -29.07
CA ASP A 43 -4.08 -11.59 -28.24
C ASP A 43 -3.43 -12.96 -28.35
N CYS A 44 -4.23 -14.03 -28.36
CA CYS A 44 -3.72 -15.40 -28.48
C CYS A 44 -2.92 -15.64 -29.78
N ALA A 45 -3.37 -15.04 -30.89
CA ALA A 45 -2.77 -15.23 -32.21
C ALA A 45 -1.67 -14.21 -32.53
N MET A 46 -1.80 -12.97 -32.07
CA MET A 46 -0.99 -11.83 -32.49
C MET A 46 0.09 -11.43 -31.48
N THR A 47 0.05 -11.96 -30.25
CA THR A 47 1.08 -11.68 -29.24
C THR A 47 2.45 -12.19 -29.67
N ASP A 48 3.48 -11.36 -29.51
CA ASP A 48 4.86 -11.84 -29.51
C ASP A 48 5.12 -12.60 -28.20
N TRP A 49 4.85 -13.91 -28.25
CA TRP A 49 5.00 -14.80 -27.10
C TRP A 49 6.43 -14.87 -26.57
N GLN A 50 7.44 -14.64 -27.42
CA GLN A 50 8.83 -14.62 -26.97
C GLN A 50 9.13 -13.33 -26.20
N ALA A 51 8.68 -12.17 -26.70
CA ALA A 51 8.82 -10.90 -25.98
C ALA A 51 8.06 -10.92 -24.65
N ARG A 52 6.82 -11.45 -24.65
CA ARG A 52 6.03 -11.63 -23.42
C ARG A 52 6.75 -12.52 -22.41
N GLY A 53 7.23 -13.68 -22.85
CA GLY A 53 7.99 -14.58 -21.99
C GLY A 53 9.21 -13.88 -21.40
N PHE A 54 9.98 -13.15 -22.21
CA PHE A 54 11.13 -12.39 -21.74
C PHE A 54 10.78 -11.38 -20.64
N ASP A 55 9.75 -10.56 -20.85
CA ASP A 55 9.32 -9.58 -19.86
C ASP A 55 8.85 -10.23 -18.54
N GLU A 56 8.07 -11.30 -18.62
CA GLU A 56 7.60 -12.04 -17.44
C GLU A 56 8.75 -12.73 -16.71
N GLY A 57 9.67 -13.36 -17.44
CA GLY A 57 10.87 -13.96 -16.86
C GLY A 57 11.75 -12.93 -16.16
N LYS A 58 11.88 -11.73 -16.73
CA LYS A 58 12.61 -10.58 -16.16
C LYS A 58 11.95 -10.03 -14.89
N ARG A 59 10.63 -10.15 -14.77
CA ARG A 59 9.87 -9.81 -13.56
C ARG A 59 9.82 -10.94 -12.52
N GLY A 60 10.47 -12.08 -12.80
CA GLY A 60 10.53 -13.22 -11.89
C GLY A 60 9.24 -14.02 -11.80
N PHE A 61 8.39 -13.96 -12.82
CA PHE A 61 7.16 -14.77 -12.88
C PHE A 61 7.49 -16.26 -13.04
N SER A 62 6.53 -17.10 -12.64
CA SER A 62 6.66 -18.56 -12.76
C SER A 62 6.41 -18.98 -14.20
N LEU A 63 7.18 -19.95 -14.68
CA LEU A 63 7.00 -20.56 -15.98
C LEU A 63 5.61 -21.19 -16.15
N LYS A 64 4.97 -21.57 -15.02
CA LYS A 64 3.60 -22.12 -15.00
C LYS A 64 2.55 -21.15 -15.55
N GLN A 65 2.84 -19.85 -15.57
CA GLN A 65 1.97 -18.84 -16.15
C GLN A 65 1.62 -19.13 -17.62
N TYR A 66 2.53 -19.79 -18.35
CA TYR A 66 2.25 -20.26 -19.71
C TYR A 66 1.06 -21.23 -19.78
N ASP A 67 0.94 -22.13 -18.81
CA ASP A 67 -0.10 -23.16 -18.86
C ASP A 67 -1.50 -22.52 -18.70
N GLU A 68 -1.60 -21.40 -17.95
CA GLU A 68 -2.82 -20.58 -17.87
C GLU A 68 -3.16 -19.95 -19.23
N TYR A 69 -2.17 -19.36 -19.92
CA TYR A 69 -2.38 -18.80 -21.26
C TYR A 69 -2.77 -19.86 -22.29
N ALA A 70 -2.15 -21.03 -22.24
CA ALA A 70 -2.46 -22.13 -23.15
C ALA A 70 -3.89 -22.65 -22.94
N GLN A 71 -4.35 -22.70 -21.69
CA GLN A 71 -5.72 -23.07 -21.37
C GLN A 71 -6.71 -22.02 -21.84
N GLU A 72 -6.53 -20.75 -21.46
CA GLU A 72 -7.43 -19.66 -21.80
C GLU A 72 -7.56 -19.50 -23.33
N CYS A 73 -6.43 -19.46 -24.05
CA CYS A 73 -6.44 -19.34 -25.52
C CYS A 73 -7.11 -20.51 -26.23
N LYS A 74 -6.99 -21.73 -25.68
CA LYS A 74 -7.69 -22.90 -26.20
C LYS A 74 -9.20 -22.79 -25.98
N GLU A 75 -9.63 -22.31 -24.82
CA GLU A 75 -11.05 -22.16 -24.46
C GLU A 75 -11.74 -21.06 -25.28
N ILE A 76 -11.10 -19.91 -25.47
CA ILE A 76 -11.73 -18.74 -26.12
C ILE A 76 -11.64 -18.77 -27.65
N GLY A 77 -10.60 -19.38 -28.23
CA GLY A 77 -10.31 -19.26 -29.67
C GLY A 77 -9.78 -20.53 -30.33
N GLY A 78 -9.57 -21.61 -29.58
CA GLY A 78 -8.98 -22.85 -30.11
C GLY A 78 -7.52 -22.71 -30.56
N VAL A 79 -6.86 -21.59 -30.24
CA VAL A 79 -5.46 -21.32 -30.58
C VAL A 79 -4.59 -21.72 -29.40
N ILE A 80 -3.49 -22.44 -29.66
CA ILE A 80 -2.49 -22.77 -28.64
C ILE A 80 -1.25 -21.91 -28.89
N PRO A 81 -0.90 -20.99 -27.96
CA PRO A 81 0.34 -20.22 -28.03
C PRO A 81 1.58 -21.11 -28.27
N PRO A 82 2.59 -20.64 -29.00
CA PRO A 82 3.81 -21.40 -29.21
C PRO A 82 4.65 -21.49 -27.92
N LYS A 83 4.52 -22.60 -27.17
CA LYS A 83 5.27 -22.86 -25.92
C LYS A 83 6.75 -22.55 -26.03
N SER A 84 7.40 -23.02 -27.11
CA SER A 84 8.84 -22.86 -27.31
C SER A 84 9.28 -21.39 -27.42
N LYS A 85 8.43 -20.51 -27.98
CA LYS A 85 8.72 -19.07 -28.07
C LYS A 85 8.67 -18.43 -26.69
N TYR A 86 7.59 -18.69 -25.95
CA TYR A 86 7.43 -18.20 -24.60
C TYR A 86 8.55 -18.68 -23.67
N THR A 87 8.80 -19.99 -23.64
CA THR A 87 9.84 -20.58 -22.76
C THR A 87 11.24 -20.05 -23.10
N THR A 88 11.55 -19.83 -24.38
CA THR A 88 12.83 -19.23 -24.80
C THR A 88 12.98 -17.80 -24.32
N GLY A 89 11.92 -16.99 -24.47
CA GLY A 89 11.89 -15.63 -23.93
C GLY A 89 12.04 -15.63 -22.42
N HIS A 90 11.22 -16.42 -21.73
CA HIS A 90 11.19 -16.52 -20.29
C HIS A 90 12.53 -16.93 -19.70
N TYR A 91 13.19 -17.94 -20.26
CA TYR A 91 14.53 -18.31 -19.81
C TYR A 91 15.51 -17.13 -19.89
N LYS A 92 15.53 -16.39 -21.02
CA LYS A 92 16.39 -15.20 -21.19
C LYS A 92 16.06 -14.11 -20.18
N GLY A 93 14.77 -13.84 -19.94
CA GLY A 93 14.34 -12.88 -18.93
C GLY A 93 14.76 -13.30 -17.52
N THR A 94 14.60 -14.58 -17.19
CA THR A 94 14.98 -15.11 -15.88
C THR A 94 16.49 -15.04 -15.64
N LEU A 95 17.33 -15.10 -16.67
CA LEU A 95 18.77 -14.82 -16.52
C LEU A 95 19.04 -13.38 -16.04
N GLU A 96 18.26 -12.40 -16.50
CA GLU A 96 18.36 -11.01 -16.01
C GLU A 96 17.79 -10.87 -14.58
N PHE A 97 16.72 -11.61 -14.29
CA PHE A 97 16.11 -11.60 -12.96
C PHE A 97 17.02 -12.21 -11.90
N CYS A 98 17.74 -13.30 -12.22
CA CYS A 98 18.55 -14.08 -11.27
C CYS A 98 19.94 -13.49 -11.06
N THR A 99 19.99 -12.20 -10.73
CA THR A 99 21.21 -11.44 -10.45
C THR A 99 21.10 -10.74 -9.11
N ALA A 100 22.23 -10.39 -8.48
CA ALA A 100 22.23 -9.65 -7.21
C ALA A 100 21.54 -8.29 -7.31
N THR A 101 21.79 -7.53 -8.38
CA THR A 101 21.15 -6.24 -8.65
C THR A 101 19.63 -6.35 -8.75
N SER A 102 19.14 -7.32 -9.54
CA SER A 102 17.69 -7.56 -9.66
C SER A 102 17.10 -8.03 -8.33
N GLY A 103 17.79 -8.92 -7.61
CA GLY A 103 17.40 -9.36 -6.27
C GLY A 103 17.23 -8.20 -5.30
N TYR A 104 18.23 -7.33 -5.22
CA TYR A 104 18.22 -6.15 -4.36
C TYR A 104 17.03 -5.24 -4.65
N ALA A 105 16.83 -4.87 -5.92
CA ALA A 105 15.70 -4.04 -6.30
C ALA A 105 14.34 -4.72 -6.05
N PHE A 106 14.25 -6.03 -6.31
CA PHE A 106 13.03 -6.81 -6.06
C PHE A 106 12.71 -6.90 -4.57
N GLY A 107 13.71 -7.10 -3.71
CA GLY A 107 13.56 -7.12 -2.25
C GLY A 107 13.20 -5.75 -1.66
N LYS A 108 13.84 -4.69 -2.15
CA LYS A 108 13.57 -3.30 -1.75
C LYS A 108 12.15 -2.87 -2.07
N ASN A 109 11.59 -3.34 -3.19
CA ASN A 109 10.20 -3.09 -3.57
C ASN A 109 9.18 -4.03 -2.88
N GLY A 110 9.57 -4.78 -1.84
CA GLY A 110 8.68 -5.68 -1.12
C GLY A 110 8.26 -6.93 -1.89
N GLY A 111 8.99 -7.29 -2.94
CA GLY A 111 8.69 -8.45 -3.77
C GLY A 111 8.74 -9.77 -2.97
N TYR A 112 7.88 -10.71 -3.34
CA TYR A 112 7.88 -12.05 -2.75
C TYR A 112 8.54 -13.06 -3.69
N TYR A 113 9.71 -13.56 -3.32
CA TYR A 113 10.46 -14.48 -4.18
C TYR A 113 9.83 -15.89 -4.22
N ARG A 114 9.32 -16.27 -5.39
CA ARG A 114 8.65 -17.56 -5.64
C ARG A 114 9.57 -18.64 -6.23
N HIS A 115 10.87 -18.58 -5.95
CA HIS A 115 11.86 -19.56 -6.43
C HIS A 115 12.01 -19.64 -7.97
N SER A 116 11.66 -18.59 -8.70
CA SER A 116 11.67 -18.54 -10.18
C SER A 116 13.03 -18.89 -10.81
N CYS A 117 14.16 -18.59 -10.15
CA CYS A 117 15.47 -19.03 -10.63
C CYS A 117 15.62 -20.56 -10.65
N ARG A 118 15.09 -21.23 -9.62
CA ARG A 118 15.19 -22.69 -9.49
C ARG A 118 14.33 -23.43 -10.53
N GLU A 119 13.26 -22.81 -11.02
CA GLU A 119 12.44 -23.39 -12.11
C GLU A 119 13.25 -23.65 -13.38
N TRP A 120 14.30 -22.85 -13.60
CA TRP A 120 15.25 -23.00 -14.72
C TRP A 120 16.57 -23.67 -14.33
N ASN A 121 16.65 -24.27 -13.14
CA ASN A 121 17.89 -24.81 -12.55
C ASN A 121 19.03 -23.77 -12.47
N LEU A 122 18.70 -22.48 -12.40
CA LEU A 122 19.68 -21.43 -12.17
C LEU A 122 20.06 -21.39 -10.70
N ASN A 123 21.32 -21.03 -10.42
CA ASN A 123 21.77 -20.81 -9.05
C ASN A 123 21.14 -19.52 -8.49
N PRO A 124 20.34 -19.57 -7.41
CA PRO A 124 19.70 -18.38 -6.88
C PRO A 124 20.58 -17.59 -5.89
N THR A 125 21.83 -18.00 -5.63
CA THR A 125 22.69 -17.35 -4.60
C THR A 125 22.80 -15.85 -4.80
N ASP A 126 23.26 -15.38 -5.95
CA ASP A 126 23.45 -13.95 -6.20
C ASP A 126 22.14 -13.17 -6.02
N PHE A 127 21.04 -13.68 -6.58
CA PHE A 127 19.71 -13.11 -6.40
C PHE A 127 19.32 -13.03 -4.92
N LEU A 128 19.52 -14.10 -4.16
CA LEU A 128 19.13 -14.17 -2.75
C LEU A 128 19.96 -13.22 -1.88
N ASP A 129 21.24 -13.06 -2.17
CA ASP A 129 22.11 -12.11 -1.47
C ASP A 129 21.60 -10.68 -1.64
N GLY A 130 21.36 -10.27 -2.89
CA GLY A 130 20.72 -8.98 -3.19
C GLY A 130 19.34 -8.86 -2.56
N TYR A 131 18.47 -9.85 -2.76
CA TYR A 131 17.11 -9.87 -2.24
C TYR A 131 17.03 -9.67 -0.73
N ASN A 132 17.89 -10.37 0.03
CA ASN A 132 17.93 -10.22 1.47
C ASN A 132 18.37 -8.80 1.88
N ALA A 133 19.36 -8.23 1.20
CA ALA A 133 19.79 -6.85 1.43
C ALA A 133 18.66 -5.84 1.13
N GLY A 134 17.98 -5.98 -0.01
CA GLY A 134 16.85 -5.12 -0.37
C GLY A 134 15.69 -5.22 0.63
N LYS A 135 15.40 -6.43 1.13
CA LYS A 135 14.36 -6.62 2.15
C LYS A 135 14.67 -5.93 3.49
N GLU A 136 15.95 -5.74 3.84
CA GLU A 136 16.30 -4.99 5.05
C GLU A 136 15.85 -3.54 4.93
N ILE A 137 16.03 -2.92 3.76
CA ILE A 137 15.56 -1.56 3.47
C ILE A 137 14.03 -1.51 3.51
N TYR A 138 13.36 -2.40 2.77
CA TYR A 138 11.91 -2.46 2.74
C TYR A 138 11.30 -2.60 4.15
N ALA A 139 11.91 -3.42 5.02
CA ALA A 139 11.44 -3.58 6.39
C ALA A 139 11.58 -2.30 7.22
N ALA A 140 12.66 -1.55 7.03
CA ALA A 140 12.89 -0.28 7.72
C ALA A 140 11.98 0.83 7.20
N GLU A 141 11.78 0.93 5.89
CA GLU A 141 10.80 1.85 5.26
C GLU A 141 9.40 1.56 5.78
N LYS A 142 8.97 0.29 5.78
CA LYS A 142 7.67 -0.11 6.31
C LYS A 142 7.51 0.25 7.79
N LYS A 143 8.55 0.10 8.61
CA LYS A 143 8.51 0.48 10.02
C LYS A 143 8.34 2.00 10.18
N LEU A 144 9.04 2.79 9.36
CA LEU A 144 8.87 4.24 9.35
C LEU A 144 7.44 4.63 8.97
N ASP A 145 6.90 4.07 7.89
CA ASP A 145 5.52 4.32 7.44
C ASP A 145 4.51 3.95 8.55
N GLU A 146 4.66 2.79 9.19
CA GLU A 146 3.83 2.36 10.32
C GLU A 146 3.87 3.37 11.48
N THR A 147 5.04 3.89 11.85
CA THR A 147 5.15 4.90 12.93
C THR A 147 4.51 6.25 12.56
N ILE A 148 4.54 6.62 11.28
CA ILE A 148 3.86 7.82 10.77
C ILE A 148 2.35 7.63 10.84
N GLU A 149 1.83 6.48 10.40
CA GLU A 149 0.40 6.14 10.49
C GLU A 149 -0.08 6.15 11.94
N GLU A 150 0.71 5.63 12.89
CA GLU A 150 0.41 5.66 14.32
C GLU A 150 0.28 7.11 14.85
N LEU A 151 1.15 8.03 14.42
CA LEU A 151 1.04 9.46 14.76
C LEU A 151 -0.19 10.12 14.14
N GLU A 152 -0.54 9.77 12.90
CA GLU A 152 -1.73 10.30 12.23
C GLU A 152 -3.03 9.83 12.92
N ASP A 153 -3.10 8.57 13.31
CA ASP A 153 -4.20 8.02 14.11
C ASP A 153 -4.29 8.67 15.49
N HIS A 154 -3.14 8.95 16.11
CA HIS A 154 -3.06 9.70 17.36
C HIS A 154 -3.64 11.11 17.21
N ARG A 155 -3.22 11.86 16.19
CA ARG A 155 -3.72 13.20 15.88
C ARG A 155 -5.20 13.20 15.54
N THR A 156 -5.67 12.18 14.82
CA THR A 156 -7.10 11.99 14.55
C THR A 156 -7.90 11.81 15.86
N SER A 157 -7.34 11.12 16.85
CA SER A 157 -7.95 11.00 18.18
C SER A 157 -7.99 12.32 18.95
N MET A 158 -6.98 13.17 18.79
CA MET A 158 -6.96 14.54 19.35
C MET A 158 -8.04 15.40 18.72
N ASP A 159 -8.17 15.38 17.39
CA ASP A 159 -9.18 16.11 16.64
C ASP A 159 -10.61 15.68 17.00
N ASP A 160 -10.84 14.38 17.20
CA ASP A 160 -12.13 13.88 17.68
C ASP A 160 -12.45 14.43 19.08
N ALA A 161 -11.50 14.39 20.02
CA ALA A 161 -11.69 14.95 21.36
C ALA A 161 -12.03 16.45 21.31
N GLN A 162 -11.30 17.22 20.49
CA GLN A 162 -11.58 18.66 20.27
C GLN A 162 -12.96 18.88 19.65
N TYR A 163 -13.33 18.07 18.65
CA TYR A 163 -14.64 18.14 18.04
C TYR A 163 -15.76 17.90 19.07
N GLN A 164 -15.61 16.90 19.95
CA GLN A 164 -16.59 16.64 21.00
C GLN A 164 -16.67 17.78 22.02
N ILE A 165 -15.54 18.39 22.40
CA ILE A 165 -15.53 19.59 23.27
C ILE A 165 -16.33 20.71 22.62
N ARG A 166 -16.03 21.04 21.36
CA ARG A 166 -16.73 22.09 20.62
C ARG A 166 -18.21 21.79 20.47
N TRP A 167 -18.56 20.58 20.03
CA TRP A 167 -19.93 20.14 19.83
C TRP A 167 -20.78 20.26 21.09
N ASN A 168 -20.25 19.81 22.24
CA ASN A 168 -20.97 19.93 23.51
C ASN A 168 -20.98 21.37 24.04
N THR A 169 -19.95 22.18 23.75
CA THR A 169 -19.94 23.61 24.08
C THR A 169 -21.02 24.36 23.29
N ASP A 170 -21.18 24.06 22.00
CA ASP A 170 -22.21 24.65 21.15
C ASP A 170 -23.63 24.30 21.67
N LYS A 171 -23.84 23.05 22.15
CA LYS A 171 -25.12 22.66 22.78
C LYS A 171 -25.49 23.52 23.99
N LEU A 172 -24.51 23.91 24.81
CA LEU A 172 -24.74 24.72 26.01
C LEU A 172 -25.32 26.11 25.70
N SER A 173 -25.20 26.57 24.45
CA SER A 173 -25.75 27.83 23.96
C SER A 173 -27.25 27.75 23.62
N ASP A 174 -27.86 26.56 23.68
CA ASP A 174 -29.30 26.39 23.45
C ASP A 174 -30.10 26.83 24.69
N PRO A 175 -30.95 27.89 24.58
CA PRO A 175 -31.77 28.34 25.70
C PRO A 175 -32.85 27.33 26.12
N GLU A 176 -33.23 26.39 25.25
CA GLU A 176 -34.23 25.36 25.53
C GLU A 176 -33.59 24.08 26.14
N LEU A 177 -32.27 24.07 26.35
CA LEU A 177 -31.56 22.90 26.88
C LEU A 177 -31.98 22.60 28.33
N THR A 178 -32.38 21.35 28.57
CA THR A 178 -32.78 20.89 29.92
C THR A 178 -31.59 20.88 30.88
N GLU A 179 -31.84 21.01 32.18
CA GLU A 179 -30.78 20.97 33.18
C GLU A 179 -30.03 19.62 33.19
N LYS A 180 -30.75 18.52 32.93
CA LYS A 180 -30.15 17.20 32.80
C LYS A 180 -29.17 17.15 31.62
N ASP A 181 -29.58 17.63 30.45
CA ASP A 181 -28.74 17.63 29.25
C ASP A 181 -27.56 18.60 29.38
N ARG A 182 -27.77 19.73 30.07
CA ARG A 182 -26.71 20.69 30.42
C ARG A 182 -25.63 20.03 31.25
N ARG A 183 -26.02 19.31 32.31
CA ARG A 183 -25.08 18.56 33.16
C ARG A 183 -24.34 17.48 32.37
N THR A 184 -25.04 16.74 31.51
CA THR A 184 -24.41 15.72 30.65
C THR A 184 -23.39 16.34 29.69
N ALA A 185 -23.72 17.46 29.04
CA ALA A 185 -22.80 18.16 28.14
C ALA A 185 -21.54 18.66 28.87
N GLN A 186 -21.68 19.21 30.09
CA GLN A 186 -20.55 19.65 30.92
C GLN A 186 -19.62 18.49 31.30
N ILE A 187 -20.18 17.34 31.70
CA ILE A 187 -19.41 16.13 32.03
C ILE A 187 -18.64 15.63 30.81
N GLU A 188 -19.28 15.62 29.63
CA GLU A 188 -18.63 15.17 28.40
C GLU A 188 -17.50 16.12 27.98
N ILE A 189 -17.70 17.44 28.11
CA ILE A 189 -16.63 18.42 27.87
C ILE A 189 -15.42 18.16 28.75
N GLU A 190 -15.62 17.94 30.05
CA GLU A 190 -14.52 17.71 30.98
C GLU A 190 -13.78 16.40 30.68
N LYS A 191 -14.53 15.33 30.41
CA LYS A 191 -13.97 14.04 29.98
C LYS A 191 -13.10 14.18 28.73
N GLN A 192 -13.59 14.90 27.71
CA GLN A 192 -12.86 15.07 26.46
C GLN A 192 -11.67 16.03 26.59
N ARG A 193 -11.75 17.02 27.48
CA ARG A 193 -10.59 17.86 27.85
C ARG A 193 -9.49 17.05 28.50
N SER A 194 -9.83 16.15 29.45
CA SER A 194 -8.87 15.23 30.03
C SER A 194 -8.23 14.35 28.96
N ARG A 195 -9.05 13.70 28.13
CA ARG A 195 -8.57 12.85 27.02
C ARG A 195 -7.65 13.62 26.07
N TYR A 196 -8.03 14.82 25.64
CA TYR A 196 -7.20 15.66 24.79
C TYR A 196 -5.86 16.00 25.46
N GLY A 197 -5.89 16.35 26.75
CA GLY A 197 -4.67 16.64 27.52
C GLY A 197 -3.75 15.43 27.66
N ASP A 198 -4.31 14.23 27.83
CA ASP A 198 -3.54 12.97 27.85
C ASP A 198 -2.92 12.69 26.49
N LEU A 199 -3.71 12.78 25.41
CA LEU A 199 -3.23 12.59 24.03
C LEU A 199 -2.11 13.57 23.70
N TYR A 200 -2.36 14.87 23.88
CA TYR A 200 -1.38 15.94 23.64
C TYR A 200 -0.06 15.70 24.39
N ARG A 201 -0.12 15.20 25.64
CA ARG A 201 1.09 14.85 26.39
C ARG A 201 1.83 13.66 25.81
N SER A 202 1.15 12.69 25.21
CA SER A 202 1.79 11.51 24.62
C SER A 202 2.26 11.70 23.17
N GLU A 203 1.91 12.80 22.50
CA GLU A 203 2.28 13.04 21.09
C GLU A 203 3.81 12.94 20.86
N HIS A 204 4.62 13.47 21.77
CA HIS A 204 6.09 13.41 21.69
C HIS A 204 6.65 11.99 21.58
N LEU A 205 5.98 10.97 22.16
CA LEU A 205 6.45 9.59 22.10
C LEU A 205 6.41 9.07 20.66
N TYR A 206 5.35 9.40 19.92
CA TYR A 206 5.22 9.06 18.51
C TYR A 206 6.24 9.81 17.64
N GLU A 207 6.51 11.08 17.98
CA GLU A 207 7.55 11.85 17.29
C GLU A 207 8.95 11.25 17.53
N GLU A 208 9.25 10.80 18.75
CA GLU A 208 10.48 10.10 19.10
C GLU A 208 10.61 8.77 18.33
N ASP A 209 9.53 7.98 18.26
CA ASP A 209 9.49 6.71 17.51
C ASP A 209 9.74 6.91 16.01
N ILE A 210 9.18 7.97 15.41
CA ILE A 210 9.45 8.32 14.00
C ILE A 210 10.91 8.69 13.79
N GLU A 211 11.49 9.51 14.69
CA GLU A 211 12.89 9.90 14.58
C GLU A 211 13.84 8.71 14.79
N GLU A 212 13.47 7.74 15.61
CA GLU A 212 14.18 6.45 15.72
C GLU A 212 14.11 5.66 14.41
N ALA A 213 12.90 5.45 13.87
CA ALA A 213 12.71 4.72 12.62
C ALA A 213 13.45 5.36 11.43
N LYS A 214 13.51 6.70 11.36
CA LYS A 214 14.30 7.43 10.36
C LYS A 214 15.80 7.14 10.48
N ARG A 215 16.34 7.20 11.70
CA ARG A 215 17.78 6.91 11.93
C ARG A 215 18.12 5.47 11.56
N ASP A 216 17.24 4.53 11.86
CA ASP A 216 17.41 3.12 11.51
C ASP A 216 17.42 2.90 10.00
N LEU A 217 16.47 3.53 9.29
CA LEU A 217 16.42 3.50 7.82
C LEU A 217 17.70 4.11 7.21
N GLU A 218 18.12 5.29 7.68
CA GLU A 218 19.33 5.94 7.21
C GLU A 218 20.58 5.07 7.46
N TYR A 219 20.69 4.48 8.64
CA TYR A 219 21.77 3.56 8.97
C TYR A 219 21.83 2.36 8.01
N ILE A 220 20.67 1.77 7.69
CA ILE A 220 20.56 0.63 6.77
C ILE A 220 20.94 1.04 5.35
N ILE A 221 20.48 2.19 4.88
CA ILE A 221 20.85 2.73 3.56
C ILE A 221 22.38 2.93 3.48
N LEU A 222 22.98 3.62 4.45
CA LEU A 222 24.43 3.86 4.51
C LEU A 222 25.23 2.55 4.63
N LYS A 223 24.70 1.53 5.31
CA LYS A 223 25.30 0.20 5.37
C LYS A 223 25.35 -0.42 3.97
N HIS A 224 24.25 -0.40 3.22
CA HIS A 224 24.16 -1.01 1.89
C HIS A 224 24.95 -0.26 0.83
N GLU A 225 25.03 1.08 0.93
CA GLU A 225 25.94 1.90 0.11
C GLU A 225 27.40 1.46 0.27
N ARG A 226 27.88 1.26 1.51
CA ARG A 226 29.24 0.77 1.77
C ARG A 226 29.50 -0.64 1.23
N LEU A 227 28.45 -1.45 1.11
CA LEU A 227 28.51 -2.81 0.56
C LEU A 227 28.35 -2.84 -0.97
N ASN A 228 28.17 -1.67 -1.60
CA ASN A 228 28.02 -1.51 -3.05
C ASN A 228 26.84 -2.30 -3.63
N TYR A 229 25.72 -2.35 -2.88
CA TYR A 229 24.45 -2.79 -3.45
C TYR A 229 23.91 -1.70 -4.37
N CYS A 230 23.64 -2.06 -5.62
CA CYS A 230 23.14 -1.17 -6.66
C CYS A 230 21.81 -1.71 -7.18
N ASP A 231 20.87 -0.81 -7.49
CA ASP A 231 19.67 -1.14 -8.28
C ASP A 231 19.75 -0.48 -9.68
N TYR A 232 18.66 -0.53 -10.45
CA TYR A 232 18.58 0.06 -11.79
C TYR A 232 18.51 1.60 -11.79
N GLU A 233 18.28 2.23 -10.63
CA GLU A 233 18.34 3.68 -10.46
C GLU A 233 19.78 4.14 -10.14
N GLY A 234 20.65 3.20 -9.76
CA GLY A 234 22.08 3.40 -9.63
C GLY A 234 22.68 2.50 -8.54
N CYS A 235 24.00 2.45 -8.50
CA CYS A 235 24.64 2.38 -7.19
C CYS A 235 24.33 3.72 -6.53
N PHE A 236 23.78 3.76 -5.32
CA PHE A 236 23.55 5.02 -4.59
C PHE A 236 24.92 5.71 -4.38
N GLU A 237 25.37 6.43 -5.41
CA GLU A 237 26.59 7.21 -5.45
C GLU A 237 26.26 8.60 -4.91
N LYS A 238 27.08 8.99 -3.94
CA LYS A 238 27.17 10.26 -3.21
C LYS A 238 26.60 11.51 -3.89
#